data_AF-A0A946KAY2-F1
#
_entry.id   AF-A0A946KAY2-F1
#
_cell.length_a   1.000
_cell.length_b   1.000
_cell.length_c   1.000
_cell.angle_alpha   90.00
_cell.angle_beta   90.00
_cell.angle_gamma   90.00
#
_symmetry.space_group_name_H-M   'P 1'
#
loop_
_entity.id
_entity.type
_entity.pdbx_description
1 polymer ?
#
loop_
_entity_poly.entity_id
_entity_poly.type
_entity_poly.pdbx_seq_one_letter_code
_entity_poly.pdbx_strand_id
1 'polypeptide(L)'
;MNHFPNFTYFSELAQEETLIPVCRRIFADALTPLSAFARIDTGTDGCLFESVIGGEKVGRYSFLGSEPFLQFEAHGPNVTIRREGQPAENIHVADPLAELEKRMAEFKPARLNELPPFTSGAIGYAAYDAIRYAEHLPNIPVDDLGLPD
;
A
#
# COMPACT_ATOMS: atom_id res chain seq x y z
N MET A 1 -18.96 -19.54 -6.73
CA MET A 1 -18.53 -18.65 -5.63
C MET A 1 -18.78 -17.22 -6.08
N ASN A 2 -19.58 -16.47 -5.33
CA ASN A 2 -19.99 -15.12 -5.70
C ASN A 2 -18.99 -14.09 -5.16
N HIS A 3 -18.85 -12.96 -5.85
CA HIS A 3 -18.09 -11.81 -5.33
C HIS A 3 -18.88 -11.13 -4.21
N PHE A 4 -18.15 -10.51 -3.29
CA PHE A 4 -18.67 -9.62 -2.27
C PHE A 4 -17.91 -8.28 -2.37
N PRO A 5 -18.60 -7.13 -2.41
CA PRO A 5 -20.04 -6.96 -2.51
C PRO A 5 -20.58 -7.51 -3.85
N ASN A 6 -21.90 -7.78 -3.92
CA ASN A 6 -22.55 -8.04 -5.19
C ASN A 6 -22.66 -6.74 -6.02
N PHE A 7 -23.02 -6.84 -7.29
CA PHE A 7 -23.05 -5.67 -8.19
C PHE A 7 -23.98 -4.54 -7.70
N THR A 8 -25.15 -4.88 -7.18
CA THR A 8 -26.10 -3.89 -6.64
C THR A 8 -25.48 -3.13 -5.46
N TYR A 9 -24.94 -3.86 -4.48
CA TYR A 9 -24.34 -3.25 -3.29
C TYR A 9 -23.06 -2.47 -3.63
N PHE A 10 -22.24 -2.96 -4.56
CA PHE A 10 -21.12 -2.19 -5.11
C PHE A 10 -21.58 -0.86 -5.73
N SER A 11 -22.66 -0.90 -6.51
CA SER A 11 -23.18 0.29 -7.20
C SER A 11 -23.74 1.33 -6.23
N GLU A 12 -24.28 0.90 -5.09
CA GLU A 12 -24.72 1.80 -4.01
C GLU A 12 -23.51 2.47 -3.34
N LEU A 13 -22.49 1.70 -2.97
CA LEU A 13 -21.26 2.24 -2.37
C LEU A 13 -20.54 3.22 -3.31
N ALA A 14 -20.54 2.93 -4.61
CA ALA A 14 -19.88 3.74 -5.64
C ALA A 14 -20.51 5.14 -5.85
N GLN A 15 -21.63 5.44 -5.19
CA GLN A 15 -22.20 6.79 -5.21
C GLN A 15 -21.45 7.75 -4.28
N GLU A 16 -20.84 7.25 -3.21
CA GLU A 16 -20.21 8.07 -2.16
C GLU A 16 -18.72 7.79 -1.98
N GLU A 17 -18.30 6.55 -2.20
CA GLU A 17 -16.94 6.07 -1.95
C GLU A 17 -16.13 5.96 -3.25
N THR A 18 -14.83 6.28 -3.20
CA THR A 18 -13.95 6.27 -4.39
C THR A 18 -13.08 5.02 -4.46
N LEU A 19 -13.01 4.23 -3.38
CA LEU A 19 -12.25 2.99 -3.32
C LEU A 19 -13.08 1.89 -2.66
N ILE A 20 -13.51 0.90 -3.45
CA ILE A 20 -14.43 -0.15 -2.99
C ILE A 20 -13.77 -1.51 -3.22
N PRO A 21 -13.50 -2.30 -2.16
CA PRO A 21 -12.89 -3.60 -2.32
C PRO A 21 -13.89 -4.59 -2.94
N VAL A 22 -13.47 -5.28 -4.01
CA VAL A 22 -14.21 -6.40 -4.60
C VAL A 22 -13.50 -7.69 -4.23
N CYS A 23 -14.12 -8.48 -3.37
CA CYS A 23 -13.51 -9.63 -2.73
C CYS A 23 -14.15 -10.93 -3.18
N ARG A 24 -13.35 -12.00 -3.14
CA ARG A 24 -13.85 -13.38 -3.20
C ARG A 24 -13.15 -14.19 -2.12
N ARG A 25 -13.94 -14.89 -1.31
CA ARG A 25 -13.43 -15.86 -0.36
C ARG A 25 -13.28 -17.22 -1.02
N ILE A 26 -12.10 -17.82 -0.87
CA ILE A 26 -11.77 -19.15 -1.40
C ILE A 26 -11.36 -20.08 -0.26
N PHE A 27 -11.49 -21.38 -0.47
CA PHE A 27 -10.86 -22.38 0.40
C PHE A 27 -9.38 -22.50 0.02
N ALA A 28 -8.52 -22.41 1.04
CA ALA A 28 -7.07 -22.29 0.89
C ALA A 28 -6.34 -23.05 2.01
N ASP A 29 -6.87 -24.20 2.42
CA ASP A 29 -6.34 -25.05 3.49
C ASP A 29 -4.95 -25.62 3.18
N ALA A 30 -4.62 -25.82 1.90
CA ALA A 30 -3.29 -26.23 1.44
C ALA A 30 -2.30 -25.08 1.25
N LEU A 31 -2.70 -23.82 1.51
CA LEU A 31 -1.86 -22.64 1.32
C LEU A 31 -1.30 -22.13 2.65
N THR A 32 0.02 -21.99 2.71
CA THR A 32 0.68 -21.10 3.67
C THR A 32 0.77 -19.68 3.09
N PRO A 33 0.89 -18.62 3.91
CA PRO A 33 1.06 -17.25 3.43
C PRO A 33 2.19 -17.11 2.40
N LEU A 34 3.35 -17.71 2.65
CA LEU A 34 4.47 -17.71 1.71
C LEU A 34 4.11 -18.38 0.37
N SER A 35 3.48 -19.56 0.40
CA SER A 35 3.08 -20.27 -0.82
C SER A 35 1.94 -19.56 -1.58
N ALA A 36 1.12 -18.76 -0.88
CA ALA A 36 0.10 -17.91 -1.48
C ALA A 36 0.74 -16.68 -2.14
N PHE A 37 1.73 -16.07 -1.49
CA PHE A 37 2.48 -14.94 -2.04
C PHE A 37 3.22 -15.33 -3.32
N ALA A 38 3.92 -16.46 -3.32
CA ALA A 38 4.61 -16.97 -4.51
C ALA A 38 3.69 -17.23 -5.71
N ARG A 39 2.36 -17.30 -5.53
CA ARG A 39 1.39 -17.46 -6.63
C ARG A 39 0.86 -16.15 -7.21
N ILE A 40 0.95 -15.06 -6.45
CA ILE A 40 0.49 -13.73 -6.90
C ILE A 40 1.68 -12.80 -7.20
N ASP A 41 2.88 -13.17 -6.77
CA ASP A 41 4.08 -12.41 -7.02
C ASP A 41 4.37 -12.35 -8.52
N THR A 42 4.48 -11.12 -9.04
CA THR A 42 4.84 -10.83 -10.43
C THR A 42 6.34 -10.57 -10.59
N GLY A 43 7.12 -10.69 -9.50
CA GLY A 43 8.56 -10.42 -9.48
C GLY A 43 8.90 -8.93 -9.40
N THR A 44 7.91 -8.08 -9.12
CA THR A 44 8.07 -6.62 -9.01
C THR A 44 7.58 -6.14 -7.63
N ASP A 45 6.67 -5.17 -7.60
CA ASP A 45 6.17 -4.50 -6.40
C ASP A 45 5.23 -5.41 -5.58
N GLY A 46 5.84 -6.36 -4.86
CA GLY A 46 5.15 -7.32 -4.00
C GLY A 46 5.45 -7.11 -2.52
N CYS A 47 4.48 -7.43 -1.66
CA CYS A 47 4.66 -7.42 -0.21
C CYS A 47 3.98 -8.62 0.47
N LEU A 48 4.59 -9.09 1.55
CA LEU A 48 4.03 -10.07 2.48
C LEU A 48 4.24 -9.57 3.91
N PHE A 49 3.15 -9.32 4.63
CA PHE A 49 3.16 -8.99 6.05
C PHE A 49 2.62 -10.16 6.85
N GLU A 50 3.45 -10.67 7.74
CA GLU A 50 3.05 -11.66 8.75
C GLU A 50 3.27 -11.05 10.14
N SER A 51 2.36 -11.34 11.06
CA SER A 51 2.49 -10.91 12.45
C SER A 51 2.75 -12.12 13.34
N VAL A 52 3.74 -12.00 14.24
CA VAL A 52 3.99 -13.01 15.28
C VAL A 52 3.75 -12.35 16.63
N ILE A 53 2.78 -12.85 17.38
CA ILE A 53 2.44 -12.40 18.73
C ILE A 53 3.24 -13.23 19.72
N GLY A 54 4.14 -12.59 20.47
CA GLY A 54 4.90 -13.23 21.55
C GLY A 54 5.88 -14.31 21.09
N GLY A 55 6.38 -14.24 19.84
CA GLY A 55 7.40 -15.14 19.29
C GLY A 55 6.91 -16.52 18.86
N GLU A 56 5.71 -16.94 19.27
CA GLU A 56 5.23 -18.32 19.04
C GLU A 56 3.87 -18.40 18.33
N LYS A 57 3.01 -17.36 18.42
CA LYS A 57 1.68 -17.38 17.80
C LYS A 57 1.64 -16.51 16.56
N VAL A 58 1.46 -17.14 15.40
CA VAL A 58 1.15 -16.41 14.16
C VAL A 58 -0.21 -15.73 14.32
N GLY A 59 -0.27 -14.46 13.92
CA GLY A 59 -1.49 -13.67 13.91
C GLY A 59 -2.55 -14.31 13.02
N ARG A 60 -3.82 -13.94 13.24
CA ARG A 60 -4.94 -14.51 12.47
C ARG A 60 -4.88 -14.19 10.97
N TYR A 61 -4.21 -13.11 10.60
CA TYR A 61 -4.12 -12.62 9.23
C TYR A 61 -2.66 -12.44 8.81
N SER A 62 -2.36 -12.85 7.58
CA SER A 62 -1.22 -12.37 6.82
C SER A 62 -1.77 -11.53 5.66
N PHE A 63 -1.09 -10.43 5.33
CA PHE A 63 -1.48 -9.55 4.22
C PHE A 63 -0.51 -9.72 3.07
N LEU A 64 -1.06 -9.85 1.87
CA LEU A 64 -0.32 -10.06 0.65
C LEU A 64 -0.74 -8.97 -0.34
N GLY A 65 0.21 -8.39 -1.03
CA GLY A 65 -0.02 -7.38 -2.06
C GLY A 65 0.91 -7.59 -3.24
N SER A 66 0.40 -7.29 -4.42
CA SER A 66 1.13 -7.30 -5.69
C SER A 66 0.49 -6.25 -6.60
N GLU A 67 1.25 -5.77 -7.58
CA GLU A 67 0.74 -4.90 -8.66
C GLU A 67 -0.04 -3.67 -8.14
N PRO A 68 0.64 -2.76 -7.41
CA PRO A 68 -0.01 -1.54 -6.94
C PRO A 68 -0.44 -0.67 -8.14
N PHE A 69 -1.66 -0.15 -8.10
CA PHE A 69 -2.15 0.76 -9.15
C PHE A 69 -1.44 2.13 -9.12
N LEU A 70 -0.79 2.47 -8.01
CA LEU A 70 -0.05 3.72 -7.79
C LEU A 70 1.18 3.47 -6.92
N GLN A 71 2.31 4.06 -7.32
CA GLN A 71 3.54 4.14 -6.53
C GLN A 71 3.89 5.61 -6.27
N PHE A 72 4.36 5.90 -5.06
CA PHE A 72 4.82 7.22 -4.64
C PHE A 72 6.23 7.04 -4.07
N GLU A 73 7.20 7.74 -4.65
CA GLU A 73 8.62 7.67 -4.27
C GLU A 73 9.15 9.09 -4.11
N ALA A 74 9.87 9.36 -3.01
CA ALA A 74 10.45 10.67 -2.73
C ALA A 74 11.97 10.57 -2.58
N HIS A 75 12.68 11.57 -3.10
CA HIS A 75 14.11 11.80 -2.89
C HIS A 75 14.32 13.30 -2.66
N GLY A 76 14.43 13.66 -1.39
CA GLY A 76 14.32 15.02 -0.91
C GLY A 76 13.05 15.68 -1.48
N PRO A 77 13.14 16.88 -2.07
CA PRO A 77 11.97 17.58 -2.60
C PRO A 77 11.44 16.99 -3.92
N ASN A 78 12.07 15.97 -4.49
CA ASN A 78 11.66 15.40 -5.77
C ASN A 78 10.79 14.16 -5.53
N VAL A 79 9.60 14.15 -6.11
CA VAL A 79 8.64 13.05 -6.00
C VAL A 79 8.37 12.47 -7.38
N THR A 80 8.41 11.14 -7.46
CA THR A 80 8.01 10.37 -8.64
C THR A 80 6.72 9.61 -8.32
N ILE A 81 5.68 9.85 -9.10
CA ILE A 81 4.41 9.12 -9.01
C ILE A 81 4.25 8.27 -10.27
N ARG A 82 4.09 6.97 -10.08
CA ARG A 82 3.85 6.02 -11.18
C ARG A 82 2.44 5.46 -11.05
N ARG A 83 1.72 5.40 -12.16
CA ARG A 83 0.39 4.79 -12.27
C ARG A 83 0.41 3.80 -13.42
N GLU A 84 -0.27 2.68 -13.24
CA GLU A 84 -0.33 1.65 -14.27
C GLU A 84 -0.86 2.22 -15.60
N GLY A 85 -0.14 1.99 -16.69
CA GLY A 85 -0.51 2.45 -18.03
C GLY A 85 -0.35 3.96 -18.27
N GLN A 86 0.26 4.71 -17.36
CA GLN A 86 0.48 6.16 -17.50
C GLN A 86 1.96 6.53 -17.43
N PRO A 87 2.40 7.61 -18.10
CA PRO A 87 3.74 8.16 -17.91
C PRO A 87 3.97 8.55 -16.46
N ALA A 88 5.20 8.39 -15.97
CA ALA A 88 5.58 8.84 -14.62
C ALA A 88 5.43 10.36 -14.49
N GLU A 89 4.78 10.80 -13.42
CA GLU A 89 4.70 12.19 -13.01
C GLU A 89 5.90 12.50 -12.11
N ASN A 90 6.73 13.46 -12.50
CA ASN A 90 7.87 13.94 -11.70
C ASN A 90 7.57 15.36 -11.25
N ILE A 91 7.51 15.58 -9.94
CA ILE A 91 7.19 16.88 -9.35
C ILE A 91 8.24 17.27 -8.31
N HIS A 92 8.39 18.58 -8.14
CA HIS A 92 9.22 19.15 -7.10
C HIS A 92 8.30 19.83 -6.06
N VAL A 93 8.34 19.36 -4.83
CA VAL A 93 7.47 19.80 -3.73
C VAL A 93 8.31 20.16 -2.51
N ALA A 94 7.83 21.12 -1.73
CA ALA A 94 8.54 21.54 -0.51
C ALA A 94 8.47 20.47 0.60
N ASP A 95 7.37 19.72 0.66
CA ASP A 95 7.10 18.68 1.65
C ASP A 95 6.45 17.46 0.97
N PRO A 96 7.23 16.39 0.71
CA PRO A 96 6.72 15.15 0.15
C PRO A 96 5.68 14.43 1.03
N LEU A 97 5.75 14.56 2.36
CA LEU A 97 4.77 13.93 3.26
C LEU A 97 3.40 14.61 3.15
N ALA A 98 3.39 15.94 3.06
CA ALA A 98 2.16 16.69 2.80
C ALA A 98 1.57 16.38 1.41
N GLU A 99 2.42 16.20 0.40
CA GLU A 99 1.95 15.78 -0.92
C GLU A 99 1.38 14.35 -0.89
N LEU A 100 2.03 13.42 -0.18
CA LEU A 100 1.50 12.06 0.02
C LEU A 100 0.13 12.09 0.72
N GLU A 101 -0.01 12.86 1.81
CA GLU A 101 -1.28 13.02 2.53
C GLU A 101 -2.39 13.53 1.60
N LYS A 102 -2.09 14.57 0.81
CA LYS A 102 -3.02 15.15 -0.15
C LYS A 102 -3.46 14.13 -1.21
N ARG A 103 -2.54 13.32 -1.76
CA ARG A 103 -2.89 12.27 -2.73
C ARG A 103 -3.70 11.15 -2.07
N MET A 104 -3.36 10.77 -0.84
CA MET A 104 -4.12 9.77 -0.09
C MET A 104 -5.55 10.22 0.19
N ALA A 105 -5.79 11.53 0.41
CA ALA A 105 -7.12 12.08 0.64
C ALA A 105 -8.07 11.96 -0.57
N GLU A 106 -7.57 11.69 -1.77
CA GLU A 106 -8.39 11.40 -2.96
C GLU A 106 -9.12 10.04 -2.85
N PHE A 107 -8.61 9.14 -2.00
CA PHE A 107 -9.17 7.80 -1.80
C PHE A 107 -10.07 7.76 -0.57
N LYS A 108 -11.36 7.48 -0.78
CA LYS A 108 -12.37 7.26 0.24
C LYS A 108 -12.73 5.77 0.25
N PRO A 109 -12.11 4.98 1.16
CA PRO A 109 -12.31 3.54 1.20
C PRO A 109 -13.63 3.17 1.87
N ALA A 110 -14.46 2.41 1.15
CA ALA A 110 -15.67 1.81 1.72
C ALA A 110 -15.31 0.82 2.84
N ARG A 111 -15.88 1.03 4.04
CA ARG A 111 -15.67 0.13 5.19
C ARG A 111 -16.74 -0.95 5.24
N LEU A 112 -16.34 -2.18 4.94
CA LEU A 112 -17.20 -3.37 5.01
C LEU A 112 -16.83 -4.21 6.24
N ASN A 113 -17.73 -4.29 7.22
CA ASN A 113 -17.47 -4.90 8.53
C ASN A 113 -17.14 -6.40 8.45
N GLU A 114 -17.53 -7.06 7.36
CA GLU A 114 -17.30 -8.48 7.10
C GLU A 114 -15.86 -8.78 6.64
N LEU A 115 -15.09 -7.76 6.29
CA LEU A 115 -13.74 -7.91 5.75
C LEU A 115 -12.66 -7.90 6.85
N PRO A 116 -11.47 -8.46 6.56
CA PRO A 116 -10.30 -8.33 7.43
C PRO A 116 -9.95 -6.87 7.74
N PRO A 117 -9.16 -6.60 8.79
CA PRO A 117 -8.91 -5.23 9.25
C PRO A 117 -8.14 -4.35 8.26
N PHE A 118 -7.46 -4.94 7.27
CA PHE A 118 -6.80 -4.22 6.18
C PHE A 118 -7.23 -4.81 4.84
N THR A 119 -7.82 -3.96 4.00
CA THR A 119 -8.37 -4.33 2.68
C THR A 119 -7.77 -3.53 1.53
N SER A 120 -7.23 -2.35 1.84
CA SER A 120 -6.65 -1.42 0.90
C SER A 120 -5.91 -0.33 1.66
N GLY A 121 -4.88 0.25 1.07
CA GLY A 121 -4.13 1.36 1.64
C GLY A 121 -2.76 1.48 0.99
N ALA A 122 -1.96 2.42 1.51
CA ALA A 122 -0.56 2.54 1.15
C ALA A 122 0.27 1.51 1.94
N ILE A 123 1.18 0.86 1.23
CA ILE A 123 2.15 -0.08 1.79
C ILE A 123 3.53 0.35 1.28
N GLY A 124 4.50 0.43 2.17
CA GLY A 124 5.86 0.81 1.81
C GLY A 124 6.72 0.98 3.05
N TYR A 125 7.74 1.81 2.92
CA TYR A 125 8.63 2.19 4.01
C TYR A 125 8.81 3.71 4.02
N ALA A 126 9.31 4.22 5.14
CA ALA A 126 9.95 5.52 5.24
C ALA A 126 11.38 5.25 5.71
N ALA A 127 12.36 5.69 4.94
CA ALA A 127 13.76 5.61 5.30
C ALA A 127 14.07 6.56 6.45
N TYR A 128 15.26 6.40 7.02
CA TYR A 128 15.70 7.21 8.14
C TYR A 128 15.69 8.71 7.81
N ASP A 129 16.09 9.06 6.58
CA ASP A 129 16.22 10.45 6.15
C ASP A 129 14.88 11.16 5.89
N ALA A 130 13.74 10.45 5.83
CA ALA A 130 12.41 11.07 5.81
C ALA A 130 12.15 11.99 7.03
N ILE A 131 12.82 11.77 8.16
CA ILE A 131 12.73 12.67 9.32
C ILE A 131 13.14 14.11 8.96
N ARG A 132 13.98 14.29 7.94
CA ARG A 132 14.47 15.59 7.49
C ARG A 132 13.40 16.44 6.82
N TYR A 133 12.26 15.86 6.47
CA TYR A 133 11.07 16.62 6.04
C TYR A 133 10.42 17.37 7.20
N ALA A 134 10.50 16.81 8.41
CA ALA A 134 9.91 17.41 9.61
C ALA A 134 10.92 18.26 10.41
N GLU A 135 12.20 17.86 10.43
CA GLU A 135 13.21 18.45 11.31
C GLU A 135 14.49 18.83 10.55
N HIS A 136 15.08 19.97 10.91
CA HIS A 136 16.38 20.36 10.37
C HIS A 136 17.52 19.63 11.11
N LEU A 137 18.09 18.61 10.47
CA LEU A 137 19.23 17.87 10.99
C LEU A 137 20.53 18.25 10.26
N PRO A 138 21.46 19.00 10.87
CA PRO A 138 22.74 19.35 10.25
C PRO A 138 23.66 18.13 10.14
N ASN A 139 24.76 18.26 9.39
CA ASN A 139 25.77 17.22 9.15
C ASN A 139 25.21 15.98 8.43
N ILE A 140 24.57 16.20 7.28
CA ILE A 140 24.05 15.13 6.43
C ILE A 140 25.22 14.21 6.01
N PRO A 141 25.16 12.90 6.30
CA PRO A 141 26.17 11.97 5.81
C PRO A 141 26.13 11.88 4.28
N VAL A 142 27.17 11.32 3.68
CA VAL A 142 27.15 11.02 2.25
C VAL A 142 26.09 9.94 2.00
N ASP A 143 25.19 10.18 1.04
CA ASP A 143 24.25 9.16 0.57
C ASP A 143 24.97 8.14 -0.29
N ASP A 144 25.23 6.97 0.28
CA ASP A 144 25.93 5.86 -0.35
C ASP A 144 24.99 4.75 -0.83
N LEU A 145 23.70 4.81 -0.47
CA LEU A 145 22.70 3.79 -0.82
C LEU A 145 21.73 4.26 -1.91
N GLY A 146 21.51 5.58 -2.05
CA GLY A 146 20.58 6.13 -3.03
C GLY A 146 19.16 5.62 -2.86
N LEU A 147 18.75 5.34 -1.61
CA LEU A 147 17.41 4.86 -1.30
C LEU A 147 16.42 6.03 -1.32
N PRO A 148 15.17 5.81 -1.76
CA PRO A 148 14.08 6.72 -1.49
C PRO A 148 13.92 7.03 0.00
N ASP A 149 13.46 8.24 0.29
CA ASP A 149 13.13 8.71 1.64
C ASP A 149 11.81 8.13 2.15
#